data_AF-A0A497P6E4-F1
#
_entry.id   AF-A0A497P6E4-F1
#
_cell.length_a   1.000
_cell.length_b   1.000
_cell.length_c   1.000
_cell.angle_alpha   90.00
_cell.angle_beta   90.00
_cell.angle_gamma   90.00
#
_symmetry.space_group_name_H-M   'P 1'
#
loop_
_entity.id
_entity.type
_entity.pdbx_description
1 polymer ?
#
loop_
_entity_poly.entity_id
_entity_poly.type
_entity_poly.pdbx_seq_one_letter_code
_entity_poly.pdbx_strand_id
1 'polypeptide(L)' 'KILKIINEAFGDGVEIRFTDEIPIRGCIIDSEIGGKALFLVEDPGVAFFLREAAITSHQSVVKGLALMYSLLWEHKAKRL' A
#
# COMPACT_ATOMS: atom_id res chain seq x y z
N LYS A 1 18.07 -8.13 4.36
CA LYS A 1 18.64 -7.86 3.01
C LYS A 1 17.88 -6.76 2.27
N ILE A 2 16.54 -6.85 2.12
CA ILE A 2 15.75 -5.86 1.37
C ILE A 2 15.80 -4.43 1.95
N LEU A 3 15.71 -4.27 3.27
CA LEU A 3 15.74 -2.95 3.93
C LEU A 3 17.05 -2.19 3.67
N LYS A 4 18.16 -2.92 3.67
CA LYS A 4 19.48 -2.35 3.33
C LYS A 4 19.50 -1.83 1.90
N ILE A 5 18.96 -2.60 0.95
CA ILE A 5 18.88 -2.19 -0.47
C ILE A 5 18.02 -0.93 -0.63
N ILE A 6 16.87 -0.87 0.05
CA ILE A 6 15.99 0.30 0.02
C ILE A 6 16.72 1.53 0.58
N ASN A 7 17.40 1.38 1.71
CA ASN A 7 18.16 2.47 2.33
C ASN A 7 19.33 2.93 1.45
N GLU A 8 20.05 2.01 0.80
CA GLU A 8 21.15 2.34 -0.12
C GLU A 8 20.65 3.06 -1.38
N ALA A 9 19.47 2.71 -1.88
CA ALA A 9 18.90 3.29 -3.10
C ALA A 9 18.23 4.66 -2.87
N PHE A 10 17.57 4.85 -1.72
CA PHE A 10 16.69 5.99 -1.50
C PHE A 10 17.06 6.86 -0.29
N GLY A 11 17.93 6.39 0.61
CA GLY A 11 18.27 7.09 1.85
C GLY A 11 17.03 7.50 2.64
N ASP A 12 17.01 8.75 3.10
CA ASP A 12 15.88 9.35 3.83
C ASP A 12 14.69 9.75 2.94
N GLY A 13 14.77 9.48 1.63
CA GLY A 13 13.69 9.77 0.67
C GLY A 13 12.49 8.82 0.76
N VAL A 14 12.57 7.79 1.59
CA VAL A 14 11.49 6.81 1.82
C VAL A 14 11.35 6.52 3.31
N GLU A 15 10.12 6.29 3.73
CA GLU A 15 9.81 5.87 5.09
C GLU A 15 9.27 4.43 5.07
N ILE A 16 9.73 3.60 6.01
CA ILE A 16 9.31 2.21 6.13
C ILE A 16 8.71 2.00 7.52
N ARG A 17 7.49 1.46 7.56
CA ARG A 17 6.81 1.07 8.81
C ARG A 17 6.23 -0.33 8.69
N PHE A 18 6.01 -0.96 9.84
CA PHE A 18 5.44 -2.30 9.97
C PHE A 18 4.14 -2.24 10.75
N THR A 19 3.15 -3.01 10.31
CA THR A 19 1.87 -3.22 10.99
C THR A 19 1.54 -4.71 10.93
N ASP A 20 0.87 -5.22 11.94
CA ASP A 20 0.49 -6.64 12.02
C ASP A 20 -0.64 -6.97 11.03
N GLU A 21 -1.46 -5.99 10.69
CA GLU A 21 -2.61 -6.14 9.81
C GLU A 21 -2.60 -5.12 8.67
N ILE A 22 -2.92 -5.60 7.47
CA ILE A 22 -3.12 -4.81 6.26
C ILE A 22 -4.42 -5.28 5.60
N PRO A 23 -5.49 -4.48 5.60
CA PRO A 23 -6.80 -4.91 5.11
C PRO A 23 -6.82 -5.26 3.61
N ILE A 24 -6.15 -4.47 2.78
CA ILE A 24 -6.19 -4.59 1.31
C ILE A 24 -4.79 -4.36 0.75
N ARG A 25 -4.05 -5.41 0.40
CA ARG A 25 -2.66 -5.26 -0.10
C ARG A 25 -2.65 -4.53 -1.45
N GLY A 26 -1.87 -3.47 -1.58
CA GLY A 26 -1.81 -2.71 -2.82
C GLY A 26 -0.78 -1.59 -2.86
N CYS A 27 -0.87 -0.79 -3.92
CA CYS A 27 -0.09 0.40 -4.20
C CYS A 27 -1.04 1.53 -4.62
N ILE A 28 -0.79 2.74 -4.13
CA ILE A 28 -1.56 3.94 -4.41
C ILE A 28 -0.58 5.02 -4.88
N ILE A 29 -0.94 5.72 -5.95
CA ILE A 29 -0.17 6.86 -6.47
C ILE A 29 -1.09 8.08 -6.64
N ASP A 30 -0.54 9.27 -6.44
CA ASP A 30 -1.14 10.57 -6.73
C ASP A 30 -2.59 10.75 -6.25
N SER A 31 -2.88 10.36 -5.00
CA SER A 31 -4.24 10.29 -4.46
C SER A 31 -5.02 11.61 -4.51
N GLU A 32 -4.32 12.75 -4.56
CA GLU A 32 -4.96 14.06 -4.61
C GLU A 32 -5.58 14.38 -5.97
N ILE A 33 -4.88 14.12 -7.07
CA ILE A 33 -5.29 14.45 -8.45
C ILE A 33 -4.72 13.42 -9.42
N GLY A 34 -5.59 12.77 -10.21
CA GLY A 34 -5.17 11.86 -11.29
C GLY A 34 -4.64 10.52 -10.80
N GLY A 35 -4.88 10.21 -9.53
CA GLY A 35 -4.32 9.03 -8.87
C GLY A 35 -4.82 7.70 -9.39
N LYS A 36 -4.05 6.67 -9.06
CA LYS A 36 -4.35 5.28 -9.39
C LYS A 36 -4.13 4.40 -8.18
N ALA A 37 -4.88 3.31 -8.12
CA ALA A 37 -4.67 2.26 -7.14
C ALA A 37 -4.61 0.90 -7.84
N LEU A 38 -3.65 0.08 -7.40
CA LEU A 38 -3.55 -1.34 -7.70
C LEU A 38 -3.69 -2.09 -6.39
N PHE A 39 -4.62 -3.02 -6.28
CA PHE A 39 -4.77 -3.81 -5.07
C PHE A 39 -5.15 -5.26 -5.38
N LEU A 40 -4.67 -6.16 -4.53
CA LEU A 40 -4.98 -7.58 -4.61
C LEU A 40 -6.43 -7.81 -4.16
N VAL A 41 -7.19 -8.58 -4.93
CA VAL A 41 -8.54 -9.00 -4.56
C VAL A 41 -8.43 -10.07 -3.47
N GLU A 42 -9.16 -9.88 -2.37
CA GLU A 42 -9.22 -10.89 -1.32
C GLU A 42 -10.06 -12.09 -1.78
N ASP A 43 -9.40 -13.22 -1.94
CA ASP A 43 -10.00 -14.48 -2.34
C ASP A 43 -9.59 -15.59 -1.34
N PRO A 44 -10.44 -15.87 -0.33
CA PRO A 44 -10.17 -16.89 0.68
C PRO A 44 -10.00 -18.28 0.06
N GLY A 45 -8.91 -18.97 0.41
CA GLY A 45 -8.59 -20.29 -0.12
C GLY A 45 -7.72 -20.26 -1.39
N VAL A 46 -7.56 -19.10 -2.04
CA VAL A 46 -6.63 -18.93 -3.16
C VAL A 46 -5.29 -18.39 -2.64
N ALA A 47 -4.20 -19.06 -3.04
CA ALA A 47 -2.84 -18.65 -2.70
C ALA A 47 -2.54 -17.27 -3.29
N PHE A 48 -1.77 -16.44 -2.56
CA PHE A 48 -1.54 -15.04 -2.94
C PHE A 48 -1.02 -14.85 -4.37
N PHE A 49 -0.17 -15.74 -4.88
CA PHE A 49 0.40 -15.65 -6.22
C PHE A 49 -0.59 -15.98 -7.35
N LEU A 50 -1.77 -16.52 -7.02
CA LEU A 50 -2.86 -16.80 -7.95
C LEU A 50 -4.02 -15.82 -7.83
N ARG A 51 -3.97 -14.91 -6.85
CA ARG A 51 -5.04 -13.92 -6.67
C ARG A 51 -4.98 -12.86 -7.75
N GLU A 52 -6.15 -12.46 -8.22
CA GLU A 52 -6.28 -11.36 -9.16
C GLU A 52 -5.99 -10.02 -8.49
N ALA A 53 -5.57 -9.04 -9.28
CA ALA A 53 -5.38 -7.66 -8.84
C ALA A 53 -6.32 -6.74 -9.61
N ALA A 54 -6.99 -5.86 -8.88
CA ALA A 54 -7.81 -4.80 -9.45
C ALA A 54 -6.96 -3.53 -9.63
N ILE A 55 -7.10 -2.89 -10.79
CA ILE A 55 -6.52 -1.57 -11.08
C ILE A 55 -7.63 -0.56 -11.30
N THR A 56 -7.51 0.63 -10.71
CA THR A 56 -8.49 1.69 -10.86
C THR A 56 -7.82 3.06 -10.95
N SER A 57 -8.41 3.93 -11.75
CA SER A 57 -8.11 5.37 -11.81
C SER A 57 -9.32 6.21 -11.35
N HIS A 58 -10.30 5.58 -10.69
CA HIS A 58 -11.48 6.27 -10.22
C HIS A 58 -11.14 7.11 -8.98
N GLN A 59 -11.11 8.44 -9.13
CA GLN A 59 -10.59 9.37 -8.13
C GLN A 59 -11.14 9.14 -6.70
N SER A 60 -12.46 8.93 -6.55
CA SER A 60 -13.06 8.72 -5.22
C SER A 60 -12.58 7.43 -4.54
N VAL A 61 -12.33 6.37 -5.31
CA VAL A 61 -11.84 5.09 -4.79
C VAL A 61 -10.40 5.24 -4.34
N VAL A 62 -9.57 5.88 -5.18
CA VAL A 62 -8.17 6.15 -4.87
C VAL A 62 -8.04 7.01 -3.62
N LYS A 63 -8.84 8.08 -3.49
CA LYS A 63 -8.86 8.94 -2.28
C LYS A 63 -9.29 8.17 -1.03
N GLY A 64 -10.33 7.36 -1.13
CA GLY A 64 -10.79 6.54 0.00
C GLY A 64 -9.72 5.57 0.49
N LEU A 65 -9.07 4.86 -0.43
CA LEU A 65 -7.96 3.94 -0.10
C LEU A 65 -6.77 4.69 0.52
N ALA A 66 -6.41 5.84 -0.03
CA ALA A 66 -5.30 6.65 0.50
C ALA A 66 -5.59 7.11 1.93
N LEU A 67 -6.80 7.61 2.21
CA LEU A 67 -7.21 8.03 3.54
C LEU A 67 -7.14 6.87 4.54
N MET A 68 -7.68 5.70 4.18
CA MET A 68 -7.62 4.50 5.01
C MET A 68 -6.16 4.14 5.36
N TYR A 69 -5.28 4.15 4.36
CA TYR A 69 -3.88 3.83 4.55
C TYR A 69 -3.12 4.87 5.37
N SER A 70 -3.42 6.16 5.22
CA SER A 70 -2.84 7.22 6.06
C SER A 70 -3.19 7.03 7.53
N LEU A 71 -4.45 6.67 7.84
CA LEU A 71 -4.88 6.40 9.21
C LEU A 71 -4.19 5.15 9.81
N LEU A 72 -4.05 4.09 9.02
CA LEU A 72 -3.29 2.90 9.43
C LEU A 72 -1.81 3.24 9.66
N TRP A 73 -1.22 4.04 8.77
CA TRP A 73 0.16 4.48 8.85
C TRP A 73 0.43 5.29 10.13
N GLU A 74 -0.47 6.20 10.47
CA GLU A 74 -0.34 7.08 11.63
C GLU A 74 -0.55 6.35 12.96
N HIS A 75 -1.55 5.48 13.04
CA HIS A 75 -2.00 4.95 14.33
C HIS A 75 -1.66 3.48 14.59
N LYS A 76 -1.34 2.70 13.55
CA LYS A 76 -1.11 1.26 13.67
C LYS A 76 0.29 0.83 13.24
N ALA A 77 0.94 1.59 12.35
CA ALA A 77 2.26 1.23 11.85
C ALA A 77 3.37 1.76 12.77
N LYS A 78 4.35 0.91 13.06
CA LYS A 78 5.54 1.23 13.86
C LYS A 78 6.75 1.44 12.97
N ARG A 79 7.55 2.46 13.26
CA ARG A 79 8.88 2.63 12.66
C ARG A 79 9.83 1.55 13.19
N LEU A 80 10.78 1.14 12.35
CA LEU A 80 11.98 0.42 12.81
C LEU A 80 12.89 1.37 13.59
#